data_AF-A0A2N1AUL4-F1
#
_entry.id   AF-A0A2N1AUL4-F1
#
_cell.length_a   1.000
_cell.length_b   1.000
_cell.length_c   1.000
_cell.angle_alpha   90.00
_cell.angle_beta   90.00
_cell.angle_gamma   90.00
#
_symmetry.space_group_name_H-M   'P 1'
#
loop_
_entity.id
_entity.type
_entity.pdbx_description
1 polymer ?
#
loop_
_entity_poly.entity_id
_entity_poly.type
_entity_poly.pdbx_seq_one_letter_code
_entity_poly.pdbx_strand_id
1 'polypeptide(L)'
;MTEAIWSLLGVVLGFVLAESAQWLKRLKLRFRLRKSLVAELQSITRMVPSKLDVLSQAESHFKAERVMPTQSTHFPREIYSRVIIEAPEILKDWERDCLHIIHERLRVVDASMDSMEERFLSINSSYSGEQAISAAVGSINDLKEALSQTSELAQSVISGARIDVYALGNQS
;
A
#
# COMPACT_ATOMS: atom_id res chain seq x y z
N MET A 1 37.87 -19.27 -44.53
CA MET A 1 38.08 -18.13 -43.60
C MET A 1 36.97 -17.08 -43.71
N THR A 2 36.56 -16.68 -44.90
CA THR A 2 35.49 -15.68 -45.14
C THR A 2 34.11 -16.11 -44.65
N GLU A 3 33.71 -17.36 -44.85
CA GLU A 3 32.41 -17.88 -44.39
C GLU A 3 32.26 -17.84 -42.86
N ALA A 4 33.34 -18.16 -42.13
CA ALA A 4 33.36 -18.10 -40.67
C ALA A 4 33.16 -16.66 -40.16
N ILE A 5 33.71 -15.65 -40.85
CA ILE A 5 33.56 -14.24 -40.50
C ILE A 5 32.10 -13.78 -40.70
N TRP A 6 31.47 -14.18 -41.82
CA TRP A 6 30.06 -13.86 -42.10
C TRP A 6 29.11 -14.53 -41.11
N SER A 7 29.38 -15.78 -40.72
CA SER A 7 28.59 -16.47 -39.69
C SER A 7 28.72 -15.78 -38.32
N LEU A 8 29.93 -15.36 -37.94
CA LEU A 8 30.19 -14.65 -36.69
C LEU A 8 29.48 -13.29 -36.66
N LEU A 9 29.53 -12.56 -37.78
CA LEU A 9 28.78 -11.30 -37.94
C LEU A 9 27.28 -11.52 -37.78
N GLY A 10 26.71 -12.55 -38.39
CA GLY A 10 25.29 -12.89 -38.24
C GLY A 10 24.89 -13.17 -36.79
N VAL A 11 25.70 -13.91 -36.05
CA VAL A 11 25.47 -14.21 -34.62
C VAL A 11 25.56 -12.95 -33.77
N VAL A 12 26.57 -12.12 -33.98
CA VAL A 12 26.74 -10.86 -33.24
C VAL A 12 25.58 -9.91 -33.52
N LEU A 13 25.16 -9.77 -34.77
CA LEU A 13 24.04 -8.90 -35.15
C LEU A 13 22.72 -9.40 -34.55
N GLY A 14 22.47 -10.71 -34.61
CA GLY A 14 21.32 -11.35 -33.98
C GLY A 14 21.31 -11.17 -32.46
N PHE A 15 22.46 -11.31 -31.80
CA PHE A 15 22.62 -11.09 -30.37
C PHE A 15 22.36 -9.63 -29.98
N VAL A 16 22.95 -8.67 -30.70
CA VAL A 16 22.75 -7.24 -30.44
C VAL A 16 21.27 -6.84 -30.63
N LEU A 17 20.61 -7.34 -31.67
CA LEU A 17 19.17 -7.12 -31.89
C LEU A 17 18.31 -7.73 -30.78
N ALA A 18 18.63 -8.94 -30.33
CA ALA A 18 17.91 -9.60 -29.24
C ALA A 18 18.08 -8.84 -27.92
N GLU A 19 19.31 -8.48 -27.56
CA GLU A 19 19.61 -7.79 -26.30
C GLU A 19 19.00 -6.38 -26.27
N SER A 20 19.06 -5.64 -27.38
CA SER A 20 18.44 -4.31 -27.50
C SER A 20 16.91 -4.38 -27.43
N ALA A 21 16.28 -5.38 -28.04
CA ALA A 21 14.84 -5.60 -27.91
C ALA A 21 14.45 -5.96 -26.46
N GLN A 22 15.25 -6.79 -25.78
CA GLN A 22 15.04 -7.13 -24.37
C GLN A 22 15.23 -5.90 -23.46
N TRP A 23 16.23 -5.07 -23.74
CA TRP A 23 16.47 -3.83 -23.02
C TRP A 23 15.29 -2.85 -23.17
N LEU A 24 14.77 -2.65 -24.39
CA LEU A 24 13.58 -1.83 -24.63
C LEU A 24 12.33 -2.37 -23.91
N LYS A 25 12.13 -3.69 -23.89
CA LYS A 25 11.04 -4.32 -23.14
C LYS A 25 11.16 -4.06 -21.63
N ARG A 26 12.37 -4.20 -21.07
CA ARG A 26 12.66 -3.90 -19.65
C ARG A 26 12.37 -2.44 -19.32
N LEU A 27 12.83 -1.49 -20.12
CA LEU A 27 12.52 -0.08 -19.93
C LEU A 27 11.01 0.18 -19.93
N LYS A 28 10.29 -0.32 -20.94
CA LYS A 28 8.84 -0.13 -21.05
C LYS A 28 8.09 -0.71 -19.85
N LEU A 29 8.54 -1.88 -19.34
CA LEU A 29 7.98 -2.49 -18.14
C LEU A 29 8.19 -1.57 -16.93
N ARG A 30 9.41 -1.08 -16.70
CA ARG A 30 9.74 -0.19 -15.57
C ARG A 30 8.89 1.08 -15.57
N PHE A 31 8.78 1.74 -16.71
CA PHE A 31 7.93 2.94 -16.85
C PHE A 31 6.46 2.64 -16.58
N ARG A 32 5.94 1.53 -17.12
CA ARG A 32 4.55 1.12 -16.89
C ARG A 32 4.30 0.83 -15.42
N LEU A 33 5.13 0.02 -14.79
CA LEU A 33 5.00 -0.35 -13.38
C LEU A 33 5.07 0.89 -12.47
N ARG A 34 6.03 1.80 -12.70
CA ARG A 34 6.12 3.04 -11.94
C ARG A 34 4.87 3.90 -12.09
N LYS A 35 4.35 4.04 -13.32
CA LYS A 35 3.10 4.79 -13.58
C LYS A 35 1.91 4.13 -12.89
N SER A 36 1.78 2.81 -12.98
CA SER A 36 0.72 2.04 -12.32
C SER A 36 0.80 2.16 -10.79
N LEU A 37 2.01 2.17 -10.22
CA LEU A 37 2.21 2.33 -8.78
C LEU A 37 1.74 3.70 -8.29
N VAL A 38 2.10 4.76 -9.02
CA VAL A 38 1.60 6.11 -8.72
C VAL A 38 0.07 6.17 -8.81
N ALA A 39 -0.53 5.51 -9.80
CA ALA A 39 -1.98 5.43 -9.92
C ALA A 39 -2.64 4.65 -8.76
N GLU A 40 -2.01 3.57 -8.29
CA GLU A 40 -2.45 2.80 -7.11
C GLU A 40 -2.42 3.67 -5.86
N LEU A 41 -1.31 4.39 -5.61
CA LEU A 41 -1.20 5.32 -4.48
C LEU A 41 -2.22 6.45 -4.55
N GLN A 42 -2.46 7.02 -5.73
CA GLN A 42 -3.51 8.04 -5.91
C GLN A 42 -4.90 7.47 -5.63
N SER A 43 -5.17 6.22 -6.00
CA SER A 43 -6.43 5.55 -5.68
C SER A 43 -6.58 5.38 -4.17
N ILE A 44 -5.52 4.95 -3.48
CA ILE A 44 -5.48 4.83 -2.02
C ILE A 44 -5.81 6.18 -1.37
N THR A 45 -5.13 7.26 -1.75
CA THR A 45 -5.35 8.60 -1.20
C THR A 45 -6.80 9.07 -1.39
N ARG A 46 -7.46 8.70 -2.51
CA ARG A 46 -8.89 9.02 -2.74
C ARG A 46 -9.85 8.19 -1.90
N MET A 47 -9.46 6.96 -1.54
CA MET A 47 -10.27 6.07 -0.71
C MET A 47 -10.19 6.44 0.78
N VAL A 48 -9.07 7.02 1.24
CA VAL A 48 -8.86 7.37 2.66
C VAL A 48 -10.01 8.20 3.25
N PRO A 49 -10.46 9.32 2.66
CA PRO A 49 -11.57 10.11 3.22
C PRO A 49 -12.87 9.30 3.38
N SER A 50 -13.18 8.41 2.43
CA SER A 50 -14.36 7.55 2.51
C SER A 50 -14.27 6.58 3.68
N LYS A 51 -13.09 6.02 3.96
CA LYS A 51 -12.90 5.14 5.12
C LYS A 51 -12.95 5.89 6.45
N LEU A 52 -12.42 7.10 6.49
CA LEU A 52 -12.52 7.97 7.67
C LEU A 52 -13.98 8.30 8.01
N ASP A 53 -14.82 8.50 7.00
CA ASP A 53 -16.26 8.71 7.19
C ASP A 53 -16.95 7.46 7.77
N VAL A 54 -16.71 6.28 7.18
CA VAL A 54 -17.23 5.01 7.72
C VAL A 54 -16.80 4.78 9.17
N LEU A 55 -15.53 5.02 9.50
CA LEU A 55 -15.02 4.91 10.87
C LEU A 55 -15.68 5.92 11.82
N SER A 56 -15.99 7.13 11.35
CA SER A 56 -16.67 8.15 12.15
C SER A 56 -18.15 7.83 12.38
N GLN A 57 -18.81 7.23 11.39
CA GLN A 57 -20.15 6.68 11.55
C GLN A 57 -20.15 5.52 12.54
N ALA A 58 -19.24 4.56 12.39
CA ALA A 58 -19.08 3.44 13.31
C ALA A 58 -18.87 3.91 14.76
N GLU A 59 -18.02 4.92 14.98
CA GLU A 59 -17.79 5.52 16.29
C GLU A 59 -19.08 6.06 16.91
N SER A 60 -19.88 6.77 16.10
CA SER A 60 -21.16 7.36 16.54
C SER A 60 -22.18 6.27 16.88
N HIS A 61 -22.21 5.18 16.09
CA HIS A 61 -23.07 4.03 16.35
C HIS A 61 -22.68 3.28 17.62
N PHE A 62 -21.39 2.98 17.83
CA PHE A 62 -20.94 2.27 19.02
C PHE A 62 -21.17 3.09 20.29
N LYS A 63 -20.95 4.41 20.26
CA LYS A 63 -21.28 5.29 21.40
C LYS A 63 -22.78 5.29 21.74
N ALA A 64 -23.65 5.00 20.78
CA ALA A 64 -25.08 4.83 20.97
C ALA A 64 -25.48 3.38 21.30
N GLU A 65 -24.52 2.50 21.63
CA GLU A 65 -24.72 1.07 21.87
C GLU A 65 -25.35 0.33 20.67
N ARG A 66 -25.13 0.84 19.46
CA ARG A 66 -25.61 0.23 18.22
C ARG A 66 -24.45 -0.33 17.43
N VAL A 67 -24.73 -1.43 16.76
CA VAL A 67 -23.79 -2.05 15.81
C VAL A 67 -24.03 -1.48 14.42
N MET A 68 -22.95 -1.33 13.66
CA MET A 68 -22.97 -0.96 12.26
C MET A 68 -22.02 -1.90 11.50
N PRO A 69 -22.40 -2.40 10.32
CA PRO A 69 -21.49 -3.15 9.48
C PRO A 69 -20.36 -2.23 9.00
N THR A 70 -19.13 -2.59 9.34
CA THR A 70 -17.91 -1.83 9.00
C THR A 70 -17.11 -2.47 7.87
N GLN A 71 -17.69 -3.46 7.17
CA GLN A 71 -17.03 -4.17 6.07
C GLN A 71 -16.45 -3.20 5.05
N SER A 72 -15.17 -3.40 4.75
CA SER A 72 -14.39 -2.46 3.98
C SER A 72 -14.24 -2.92 2.54
N THR A 73 -14.37 -2.00 1.58
CA THR A 73 -13.79 -2.23 0.25
C THR A 73 -12.27 -2.18 0.40
N HIS A 74 -11.60 -3.32 0.20
CA HIS A 74 -10.15 -3.43 0.43
C HIS A 74 -9.34 -2.48 -0.45
N PHE A 75 -8.22 -1.99 0.09
CA PHE A 75 -7.31 -1.16 -0.69
C PHE A 75 -6.61 -1.98 -1.79
N PRO A 76 -6.33 -1.36 -2.95
CA PRO A 76 -5.56 -2.01 -4.00
C PRO A 76 -4.11 -2.25 -3.53
N ARG A 77 -3.56 -3.41 -3.86
CA ARG A 77 -2.19 -3.84 -3.48
C ARG A 77 -1.47 -4.62 -4.57
N GLU A 78 -2.11 -4.81 -5.71
CA GLU A 78 -1.64 -5.69 -6.77
C GLU A 78 -0.39 -5.12 -7.44
N ILE A 79 -0.36 -3.81 -7.66
CA ILE A 79 0.76 -3.17 -8.34
C ILE A 79 1.99 -3.13 -7.45
N TYR A 80 1.84 -2.77 -6.17
CA TYR A 80 2.94 -2.87 -5.21
C TYR A 80 3.54 -4.28 -5.15
N SER A 81 2.70 -5.30 -4.99
CA SER A 81 3.15 -6.70 -4.93
C SER A 81 3.94 -7.08 -6.18
N ARG A 82 3.43 -6.66 -7.35
CA ARG A 82 4.08 -6.88 -8.63
C ARG A 82 5.41 -6.14 -8.76
N VAL A 83 5.50 -4.89 -8.31
CA VAL A 83 6.73 -4.09 -8.35
C VAL A 83 7.83 -4.75 -7.53
N ILE A 84 7.53 -5.20 -6.31
CA ILE A 84 8.51 -5.82 -5.41
C ILE A 84 9.03 -7.15 -5.97
N ILE A 85 8.20 -7.91 -6.67
CA ILE A 85 8.57 -9.22 -7.24
C ILE A 85 9.27 -9.07 -8.60
N GLU A 86 8.71 -8.28 -9.51
CA GLU A 86 9.14 -8.24 -10.91
C GLU A 86 10.23 -7.20 -11.20
N ALA A 87 10.26 -6.09 -10.46
CA ALA A 87 11.18 -4.98 -10.76
C ALA A 87 11.48 -4.11 -9.52
N PRO A 88 12.03 -4.68 -8.43
CA PRO A 88 12.31 -3.92 -7.20
C PRO A 88 13.31 -2.77 -7.42
N GLU A 89 14.15 -2.85 -8.46
CA GLU A 89 15.16 -1.84 -8.79
C GLU A 89 14.59 -0.52 -9.33
N ILE A 90 13.28 -0.44 -9.59
CA ILE A 90 12.63 0.82 -9.99
C ILE A 90 12.37 1.76 -8.81
N LEU A 91 12.52 1.24 -7.59
CA LEU A 91 12.26 1.94 -6.35
C LEU A 91 13.58 2.32 -5.67
N LYS A 92 13.64 3.53 -5.14
CA LYS A 92 14.70 3.92 -4.21
C LYS A 92 14.47 3.21 -2.87
N ASP A 93 15.53 3.06 -2.07
CA ASP A 93 15.47 2.37 -0.78
C ASP A 93 14.35 2.93 0.12
N TRP A 94 14.34 4.26 0.31
CA TRP A 94 13.31 4.93 1.11
C TRP A 94 11.89 4.78 0.52
N GLU A 95 11.75 4.65 -0.80
CA GLU A 95 10.43 4.42 -1.42
C GLU A 95 9.95 3.01 -1.10
N ARG A 96 10.85 2.02 -1.10
CA ARG A 96 10.53 0.64 -0.72
C ARG A 96 10.06 0.57 0.74
N ASP A 97 10.75 1.28 1.63
CA ASP A 97 10.39 1.36 3.04
C ASP A 97 9.02 2.02 3.24
N CYS A 98 8.79 3.18 2.62
CA CYS A 98 7.48 3.85 2.65
C CYS A 98 6.38 2.94 2.13
N LEU A 99 6.57 2.31 0.96
CA LEU A 99 5.56 1.45 0.33
C LEU A 99 5.26 0.22 1.19
N HIS A 100 6.27 -0.40 1.78
CA HIS A 100 6.07 -1.52 2.69
C HIS A 100 5.16 -1.13 3.86
N ILE A 101 5.47 0.00 4.51
CA ILE A 101 4.70 0.49 5.66
C ILE A 101 3.29 0.91 5.26
N ILE A 102 3.14 1.58 4.11
CA ILE A 102 1.83 1.93 3.55
C ILE A 102 0.98 0.68 3.38
N HIS A 103 1.45 -0.31 2.62
CA HIS A 103 0.63 -1.48 2.30
C HIS A 103 0.34 -2.37 3.51
N GLU A 104 1.27 -2.46 4.45
CA GLU A 104 1.04 -3.19 5.70
C GLU A 104 -0.01 -2.49 6.59
N ARG A 105 0.05 -1.16 6.72
CA ARG A 105 -0.96 -0.38 7.44
C ARG A 105 -2.34 -0.53 6.80
N LEU A 106 -2.43 -0.42 5.48
CA LEU A 106 -3.71 -0.59 4.76
C LEU A 106 -4.29 -2.00 4.96
N ARG A 107 -3.44 -3.04 4.94
CA ARG A 107 -3.84 -4.42 5.24
C ARG A 107 -4.42 -4.56 6.65
N VAL A 108 -3.76 -3.97 7.65
CA VAL A 108 -4.22 -4.00 9.04
C VAL A 108 -5.53 -3.22 9.19
N VAL A 109 -5.66 -2.08 8.50
CA VAL A 109 -6.91 -1.29 8.51
C VAL A 109 -8.07 -2.10 7.93
N ASP A 110 -7.89 -2.70 6.76
CA ASP A 110 -8.92 -3.52 6.12
C ASP A 110 -9.36 -4.68 7.02
N ALA A 111 -8.40 -5.44 7.56
CA ALA A 111 -8.69 -6.55 8.46
C ALA A 111 -9.37 -6.11 9.78
N SER A 112 -9.00 -4.94 10.31
CA SER A 112 -9.58 -4.41 11.54
C SER A 112 -11.01 -3.90 11.30
N MET A 113 -11.27 -3.25 10.16
CA MET A 113 -12.60 -2.83 9.77
C MET A 113 -13.52 -4.03 9.56
N ASP A 114 -13.06 -5.09 8.89
CA ASP A 114 -13.87 -6.29 8.62
C ASP A 114 -14.24 -7.07 9.89
N SER A 115 -13.39 -7.03 10.92
CA SER A 115 -13.61 -7.76 12.18
C SER A 115 -14.15 -6.91 13.33
N MET A 116 -14.41 -5.62 13.11
CA MET A 116 -14.75 -4.67 14.18
C MET A 116 -16.08 -4.99 14.86
N GLU A 117 -17.11 -5.29 14.07
CA GLU A 117 -18.43 -5.65 14.55
C GLU A 117 -18.38 -6.90 15.45
N GLU A 118 -17.71 -7.96 14.98
CA GLU A 118 -17.57 -9.22 15.74
C GLU A 118 -16.81 -8.99 17.05
N ARG A 119 -15.73 -8.19 17.03
CA ARG A 119 -14.98 -7.82 18.23
C ARG A 119 -15.83 -7.05 19.23
N PHE A 120 -16.62 -6.09 18.76
CA PHE A 120 -17.51 -5.32 19.63
C PHE A 120 -18.55 -6.22 20.31
N LEU A 121 -19.21 -7.09 19.55
CA LEU A 121 -20.18 -8.06 20.08
C LEU A 121 -19.55 -9.05 21.08
N SER A 122 -18.34 -9.53 20.78
CA SER A 122 -17.59 -10.43 21.67
C SER A 122 -17.22 -9.75 22.99
N ILE A 123 -16.75 -8.50 22.97
CA ILE A 123 -16.40 -7.77 24.19
C ILE A 123 -17.67 -7.42 24.97
N ASN A 124 -18.72 -6.95 24.31
CA ASN A 124 -19.98 -6.60 24.96
C ASN A 124 -20.68 -7.79 25.62
N SER A 125 -20.48 -9.01 25.10
CA SER A 125 -21.02 -10.25 25.71
C SER A 125 -20.16 -10.82 26.83
N SER A 126 -18.85 -10.53 26.84
CA SER A 126 -17.89 -11.07 27.82
C SER A 126 -17.56 -10.09 28.96
N TYR A 127 -17.79 -8.80 28.74
CA TYR A 127 -17.41 -7.68 29.61
C TYR A 127 -18.56 -6.66 29.72
N SER A 128 -18.32 -5.47 30.29
CA SER A 128 -19.32 -4.40 30.31
C SER A 128 -19.42 -3.67 28.97
N GLY A 129 -20.60 -3.12 28.67
CA GLY A 129 -20.81 -2.31 27.45
C GLY A 129 -19.90 -1.08 27.39
N GLU A 130 -19.60 -0.46 28.54
CA GLU A 130 -18.67 0.67 28.61
C GLU A 130 -17.24 0.28 28.18
N GLN A 131 -16.78 -0.92 28.55
CA GLN A 131 -15.48 -1.45 28.12
C GLN A 131 -15.47 -1.76 26.61
N ALA A 132 -16.57 -2.30 26.08
CA ALA A 132 -16.73 -2.55 24.65
C ALA A 132 -16.68 -1.25 23.83
N ILE A 133 -17.39 -0.22 24.28
CA ILE A 133 -17.39 1.10 23.63
C ILE A 133 -16.01 1.73 23.69
N SER A 134 -15.36 1.73 24.85
CA SER A 134 -14.02 2.31 25.02
C SER A 134 -13.00 1.64 24.10
N ALA A 135 -13.01 0.30 24.02
CA ALA A 135 -12.12 -0.46 23.15
C ALA A 135 -12.38 -0.18 21.66
N ALA A 136 -13.65 -0.13 21.24
CA ALA A 136 -14.02 0.16 19.86
C ALA A 136 -13.63 1.58 19.44
N VAL A 137 -13.91 2.58 20.29
CA VAL A 137 -13.54 3.98 20.03
C VAL A 137 -12.02 4.15 19.98
N GLY A 138 -11.29 3.52 20.90
CA GLY A 138 -9.81 3.50 20.88
C GLY A 138 -9.28 2.94 19.57
N SER A 139 -9.75 1.74 19.18
CA SER A 139 -9.35 1.12 17.91
C SER A 139 -9.70 1.98 16.70
N ILE A 140 -10.85 2.65 16.69
CA ILE A 140 -11.24 3.55 15.59
C ILE A 140 -10.27 4.74 15.49
N ASN A 141 -9.88 5.33 16.61
CA ASN A 141 -8.94 6.45 16.61
C ASN A 141 -7.57 6.04 16.07
N ASP A 142 -7.06 4.88 16.48
CA ASP A 142 -5.79 4.34 15.97
C ASP A 142 -5.85 4.12 14.44
N LEU A 143 -6.98 3.61 13.94
CA LEU A 143 -7.20 3.41 12.50
C LEU A 143 -7.29 4.72 11.73
N LYS A 144 -7.97 5.74 12.29
CA LYS A 144 -8.05 7.08 11.70
C LYS A 144 -6.66 7.71 11.60
N GLU A 145 -5.87 7.61 12.66
CA GLU A 145 -4.49 8.10 12.66
C GLU A 145 -3.62 7.36 11.63
N ALA A 146 -3.69 6.03 11.61
CA ALA A 146 -2.95 5.21 10.65
C ALA A 146 -3.30 5.58 9.20
N LEU A 147 -4.58 5.80 8.89
CA LEU A 147 -5.04 6.23 7.57
C LEU A 147 -4.49 7.62 7.20
N SER A 148 -4.51 8.59 8.13
CA SER A 148 -3.99 9.94 7.89
C SER A 148 -2.49 9.90 7.60
N GLN A 149 -1.70 9.24 8.45
CA GLN A 149 -0.26 9.10 8.26
C GLN A 149 0.08 8.35 6.96
N THR A 150 -0.73 7.35 6.60
CA THR A 150 -0.54 6.59 5.35
C THR A 150 -0.78 7.46 4.11
N SER A 151 -1.75 8.38 4.17
CA SER A 151 -1.99 9.35 3.11
C SER A 151 -0.79 10.28 2.89
N GLU A 152 -0.17 10.75 3.98
CA GLU A 152 1.04 11.59 3.91
C GLU A 152 2.22 10.84 3.30
N LEU A 153 2.46 9.59 3.72
CA LEU A 153 3.51 8.73 3.16
C LEU A 153 3.27 8.46 1.67
N ALA A 154 2.02 8.17 1.28
CA ALA A 154 1.67 7.97 -0.13
C ALA A 154 1.95 9.23 -0.96
N GLN A 155 1.60 10.40 -0.44
CA GLN A 155 1.86 11.68 -1.10
C GLN A 155 3.37 11.98 -1.22
N SER A 156 4.16 11.58 -0.22
CA SER A 156 5.63 11.65 -0.26
C SER A 156 6.20 10.83 -1.43
N VAL A 157 5.75 9.57 -1.59
CA VAL A 157 6.20 8.70 -2.68
C VAL A 157 5.75 9.22 -4.04
N ILE A 158 4.53 9.75 -4.16
CA ILE A 158 4.01 10.34 -5.39
C ILE A 158 4.83 11.57 -5.81
N SER A 159 5.13 12.46 -4.86
CA SER A 159 5.84 13.73 -5.10
C SER A 159 7.36 13.57 -5.18
N GLY A 160 7.91 12.42 -4.76
CA GLY A 160 9.35 12.20 -4.65
C GLY A 160 9.98 12.90 -3.44
N ALA A 161 9.18 13.42 -2.51
CA ALA A 161 9.66 14.01 -1.27
C ALA A 161 10.09 12.90 -0.31
N ARG A 162 11.39 12.82 0.00
CA ARG A 162 11.94 11.78 0.87
C ARG A 162 11.42 11.98 2.30
N ILE A 163 10.69 10.99 2.79
CA ILE A 163 10.41 10.80 4.21
C ILE A 163 11.19 9.57 4.64
N ASP A 164 11.93 9.69 5.74
CA ASP A 164 12.58 8.57 6.38
C ASP A 164 11.66 8.03 7.47
N VAL A 165 11.05 6.88 7.20
CA VAL A 165 10.05 6.28 8.10
C VAL A 165 10.73 5.54 9.27
N TYR A 166 12.01 5.20 9.14
CA TYR A 166 12.81 4.56 10.17
C TYR A 166 13.80 5.52 10.82
N ALA A 167 13.68 6.84 10.57
CA ALA A 167 14.47 7.82 11.28
C ALA A 167 14.24 7.62 12.78
N LEU A 168 15.24 7.01 13.43
CA LEU A 168 15.35 6.87 14.87
C LEU A 168 14.98 8.22 15.47
N GLY A 169 13.96 8.22 16.33
CA GLY A 169 13.54 9.42 17.01
C GLY A 169 14.74 10.11 17.66
N ASN A 170 15.10 11.28 17.14
CA ASN A 170 15.48 12.37 18.02
C ASN A 170 14.19 12.84 18.70
N GLN A 171 13.63 11.99 19.55
CA GLN A 171 12.79 12.45 20.65
C GLN A 171 13.79 12.75 21.78
N SER A 172 14.24 14.01 21.80
CA SER A 172 14.87 14.63 22.98
C SER A 172 13.81 14.97 24.02
#